data_AF-A0A847HVT1-F1
#
_entry.id   AF-A0A847HVT1-F1
#
_cell.length_a   1.000
_cell.length_b   1.000
_cell.length_c   1.000
_cell.angle_alpha   90.00
_cell.angle_beta   90.00
_cell.angle_gamma   90.00
#
_symmetry.space_group_name_H-M   'P 1'
#
loop_
_entity.id
_entity.type
_entity.pdbx_description
1 polymer ?
#
loop_
_entity_poly.entity_id
_entity_poly.type
_entity_poly.pdbx_seq_one_letter_code
_entity_poly.pdbx_strand_id
1 'polypeptide(L)'
;APGARYALLAADTDGIDGGQGPAAPAGALLGPAEAARLTPDAARAALAAHGSHDLLARVGGLLVTGPTGTNVNDLRVVLLEG
;
A
#
# COMPACT_ATOMS: atom_id res chain seq x y z
N ALA A 1 -3.63 -17.80 7.09
CA ALA A 1 -4.26 -19.11 6.80
C ALA A 1 -5.49 -18.86 5.93
N PRO A 2 -5.96 -19.83 5.12
CA PRO A 2 -7.24 -19.70 4.42
C PRO A 2 -8.34 -19.31 5.42
N GLY A 3 -8.99 -18.17 5.22
CA GLY A 3 -10.00 -17.60 6.15
C GLY A 3 -9.50 -16.49 7.09
N ALA A 4 -8.22 -16.12 7.08
CA ALA A 4 -7.74 -14.98 7.86
C ALA A 4 -8.30 -13.66 7.31
N ARG A 5 -9.03 -12.93 8.15
CA ARG A 5 -9.57 -11.60 7.84
C ARG A 5 -8.61 -10.57 8.41
N TYR A 6 -7.88 -9.90 7.53
CA TYR A 6 -6.90 -8.88 7.90
C TYR A 6 -6.89 -7.74 6.88
N ALA A 7 -6.40 -6.58 7.31
CA ALA A 7 -6.07 -5.48 6.43
C ALA A 7 -4.79 -4.80 6.91
N LEU A 8 -3.95 -4.38 5.95
CA LEU A 8 -2.69 -3.69 6.19
C LEU A 8 -2.75 -2.34 5.49
N LEU A 9 -2.51 -1.26 6.23
CA LEU A 9 -2.42 0.10 5.71
C LEU A 9 -1.05 0.68 6.06
N ALA A 10 -0.42 1.30 5.07
CA ALA A 10 0.64 2.29 5.27
C ALA A 10 0.32 3.48 4.36
N ALA A 11 0.23 4.68 4.93
CA ALA A 11 -0.09 5.87 4.17
C ALA A 11 0.53 7.15 4.76
N ASP A 12 1.02 8.02 3.91
CA ASP A 12 1.48 9.36 4.24
C ASP A 12 0.28 10.29 4.37
N THR A 13 0.23 11.03 5.49
CA THR A 13 -0.96 11.80 5.83
C THR A 13 -1.17 13.05 4.97
N ASP A 14 -0.19 13.46 4.15
CA ASP A 14 -0.35 14.50 3.13
C ASP A 14 -0.98 14.00 1.83
N GLY A 15 -1.14 12.69 1.70
CA GLY A 15 -1.74 12.03 0.55
C GLY A 15 -0.73 11.67 -0.55
N ILE A 16 0.57 11.76 -0.29
CA ILE A 16 1.63 11.55 -1.29
C ILE A 16 2.78 10.69 -0.70
N ASP A 17 2.79 9.38 -0.99
CA ASP A 17 3.90 8.45 -0.74
C ASP A 17 4.84 8.43 -1.95
N GLY A 18 5.60 9.51 -2.09
CA GLY A 18 6.40 9.79 -3.28
C GLY A 18 5.57 10.05 -4.55
N GLY A 19 6.25 10.13 -5.70
CA GLY A 19 5.58 10.53 -6.95
C GLY A 19 5.14 12.00 -6.96
N GLN A 20 4.30 12.39 -7.92
CA GLN A 20 3.82 13.78 -8.09
C GLN A 20 2.40 13.80 -8.68
N GLY A 21 1.62 14.83 -8.35
CA GLY A 21 0.31 15.10 -8.95
C GLY A 21 -0.89 14.50 -8.18
N PRO A 22 -2.12 14.80 -8.61
CA PRO A 22 -3.34 14.48 -7.87
C PRO A 22 -3.69 12.98 -7.85
N ALA A 23 -3.05 12.19 -8.71
CA ALA A 23 -3.18 10.73 -8.74
C ALA A 23 -2.01 10.02 -8.06
N ALA A 24 -1.12 10.75 -7.37
CA ALA A 24 -0.08 10.14 -6.57
C ALA A 24 -0.74 9.29 -5.47
N PRO A 25 -0.24 8.06 -5.23
CA PRO A 25 -0.73 7.26 -4.12
C PRO A 25 -0.31 7.93 -2.81
N ALA A 26 -1.19 7.86 -1.81
CA ALA A 26 -0.87 8.16 -0.43
C ALA A 26 -0.11 7.01 0.25
N GLY A 27 -0.06 5.83 -0.39
CA GLY A 27 0.57 4.63 0.14
C GLY A 27 -0.15 3.38 -0.37
N ALA A 28 -0.36 2.40 0.51
CA ALA A 28 -0.96 1.11 0.16
C ALA A 28 -1.96 0.59 1.18
N LEU A 29 -3.00 -0.08 0.68
CA LEU A 29 -3.97 -0.86 1.44
C LEU A 29 -4.04 -2.28 0.88
N LEU A 30 -3.71 -3.27 1.70
CA LEU A 30 -3.68 -4.67 1.31
C LEU A 30 -4.60 -5.51 2.19
N GLY A 31 -5.52 -6.25 1.55
CA GLY A 31 -6.25 -7.34 2.17
C GLY A 31 -5.78 -8.71 1.63
N PRO A 32 -6.51 -9.80 1.97
CA PRO A 32 -6.20 -11.13 1.48
C PRO A 32 -6.23 -11.25 -0.05
N ALA A 33 -7.09 -10.48 -0.73
CA ALA A 33 -7.23 -10.53 -2.19
C ALA A 33 -6.00 -9.96 -2.92
N GLU A 34 -5.48 -8.82 -2.46
CA GLU A 34 -4.26 -8.20 -3.02
C GLU A 34 -3.04 -9.04 -2.66
N ALA A 35 -2.96 -9.51 -1.41
CA ALA A 35 -1.86 -10.35 -0.94
C ALA A 35 -1.79 -11.69 -1.66
N ALA A 36 -2.93 -12.29 -2.05
CA ALA A 36 -2.95 -13.54 -2.83
C ALA A 36 -2.34 -13.38 -4.23
N ARG A 37 -2.23 -12.15 -4.75
CA ARG A 37 -1.58 -11.83 -6.03
C ARG A 37 -0.08 -11.54 -5.88
N LEU A 38 0.44 -11.47 -4.66
CA LEU A 38 1.85 -11.24 -4.36
C LEU A 38 2.60 -12.55 -4.15
N THR A 39 3.81 -12.63 -4.67
CA THR A 39 4.77 -13.70 -4.32
C THR A 39 5.94 -13.10 -3.55
N PRO A 40 6.55 -13.84 -2.59
CA PRO A 40 7.70 -13.36 -1.85
C PRO A 40 8.88 -12.93 -2.74
N ASP A 41 9.09 -13.60 -3.87
CA ASP A 41 10.18 -13.29 -4.79
C ASP A 41 9.90 -12.04 -5.62
N ALA A 42 8.66 -11.85 -6.08
CA ALA A 42 8.26 -10.60 -6.73
C ALA A 42 8.37 -9.40 -5.77
N ALA A 43 7.96 -9.58 -4.51
CA ALA A 43 8.09 -8.57 -3.47
C ALA A 43 9.56 -8.22 -3.19
N ARG A 44 10.43 -9.22 -3.03
CA ARG A 44 11.87 -8.99 -2.84
C ARG A 44 12.52 -8.29 -4.03
N ALA A 45 12.20 -8.71 -5.25
CA ALA A 45 12.73 -8.08 -6.46
C ALA A 45 12.29 -6.61 -6.57
N ALA A 46 11.01 -6.32 -6.30
CA ALA A 46 10.49 -4.96 -6.31
C ALA A 46 11.18 -4.09 -5.26
N LEU A 47 11.35 -4.58 -4.03
CA LEU A 47 12.05 -3.84 -2.97
C LEU A 47 13.51 -3.55 -3.34
N ALA A 48 14.24 -4.53 -3.90
CA ALA A 48 15.63 -4.35 -4.32
C ALA A 48 15.78 -3.33 -5.45
N ALA A 49 14.75 -3.16 -6.29
CA ALA A 49 14.74 -2.23 -7.40
C ALA A 49 14.02 -0.90 -7.10
N HIS A 50 13.62 -0.65 -5.85
CA HIS A 50 12.73 0.48 -5.48
C HIS A 50 11.42 0.55 -6.30
N GLY A 51 10.96 -0.60 -6.82
CA GLY A 51 9.78 -0.76 -7.68
C GLY A 51 8.51 -1.18 -6.91
N SER A 52 8.35 -0.75 -5.66
CA SER A 52 7.18 -1.07 -4.84
C SER A 52 5.89 -0.52 -5.46
N HIS A 53 5.93 0.70 -6.01
CA HIS A 53 4.80 1.33 -6.70
C HIS A 53 4.21 0.41 -7.77
N ASP A 54 5.02 -0.03 -8.73
CA ASP A 54 4.55 -0.84 -9.85
C ASP A 54 3.99 -2.19 -9.40
N LEU A 55 4.62 -2.82 -8.40
CA LEU A 55 4.12 -4.07 -7.84
C LEU A 55 2.76 -3.89 -7.16
N LEU A 56 2.62 -2.84 -6.35
CA LEU A 56 1.38 -2.52 -5.65
C LEU A 56 0.26 -2.12 -6.63
N ALA A 57 0.58 -1.37 -7.68
CA ALA A 57 -0.36 -1.03 -8.75
C ALA A 57 -0.90 -2.29 -9.44
N ARG A 58 -0.02 -3.24 -9.78
CA ARG A 58 -0.40 -4.49 -10.44
C ARG A 58 -1.34 -5.35 -9.61
N VAL A 59 -1.20 -5.35 -8.27
CA VAL A 59 -2.07 -6.13 -7.40
C VAL A 59 -3.31 -5.38 -6.93
N GLY A 60 -3.46 -4.11 -7.32
CA GLY A 60 -4.57 -3.24 -6.91
C GLY A 60 -4.46 -2.73 -5.47
N GLY A 61 -3.24 -2.65 -4.93
CA GLY A 61 -2.98 -2.30 -3.53
C GLY A 61 -2.67 -0.83 -3.27
N LEU A 62 -2.63 0.03 -4.29
CA LEU A 62 -2.38 1.46 -4.10
C LEU A 62 -3.57 2.15 -3.44
N LEU A 63 -3.29 2.99 -2.45
CA LEU A 63 -4.26 3.89 -1.85
C LEU A 63 -4.08 5.30 -2.44
N VAL A 64 -5.14 5.87 -3.01
CA VAL A 64 -5.16 7.26 -3.48
C VAL A 64 -6.20 8.03 -2.68
N THR A 65 -5.76 9.02 -1.91
CA THR A 65 -6.64 9.93 -1.16
C THR A 65 -6.83 11.27 -1.86
N GLY A 66 -5.89 11.65 -2.73
CA GLY A 66 -5.68 13.03 -3.13
C GLY A 66 -5.02 13.86 -2.01
N PRO A 67 -4.74 15.15 -2.25
CA PRO A 67 -4.12 16.03 -1.27
C PRO A 67 -5.03 16.21 -0.06
N THR A 68 -4.52 15.91 1.12
CA THR A 68 -5.32 15.96 2.37
C THR A 68 -5.32 17.35 3.02
N GLY A 69 -4.32 18.19 2.70
CA GLY A 69 -4.14 19.53 3.29
C GLY A 69 -3.50 19.54 4.68
N THR A 70 -2.95 18.42 5.16
CA THR A 70 -2.20 18.33 6.42
C THR A 70 -1.01 17.39 6.27
N ASN A 71 0.01 17.49 7.12
CA ASN A 71 1.09 16.51 7.17
C ASN A 71 1.49 16.27 8.63
N VAL A 72 1.21 15.06 9.12
CA VAL A 72 1.64 14.55 10.43
C VAL A 72 2.46 13.25 10.27
N ASN A 73 3.17 13.12 9.14
CA ASN A 73 3.96 11.95 8.71
C ASN A 73 3.12 10.72 8.36
N ASP A 74 3.69 9.52 8.49
CA ASP A 74 3.06 8.25 8.15
C ASP A 74 2.01 7.81 9.20
N LEU A 75 0.96 7.13 8.71
CA LEU A 75 0.04 6.31 9.48
C LEU A 75 0.16 4.85 9.03
N ARG A 76 0.30 3.93 10.00
CA ARG A 76 0.36 2.48 9.76
C ARG A 76 -0.68 1.76 10.60
N VAL A 77 -1.51 0.93 9.97
CA VAL A 77 -2.57 0.18 10.64
C VAL A 77 -2.49 -1.29 10.24
N VAL A 78 -2.55 -2.16 11.24
CA VAL A 78 -2.72 -3.61 11.04
C VAL A 78 -4.03 -3.99 11.72
N LEU A 79 -5.01 -4.39 10.92
CA LEU A 79 -6.27 -4.91 11.40
C LEU A 79 -6.24 -6.44 11.31
N LEU A 80 -6.60 -7.08 12.42
CA LEU A 80 -6.82 -8.52 12.51
C LEU A 80 -8.26 -8.73 12.97
N GLU A 81 -9.01 -9.56 12.26
CA GLU A 81 -10.39 -9.91 12.63
C GLU A 81 -10.44 -11.40 13.00
N GLY A 82 -10.98 -11.66 14.20
CA GLY A 82 -11.13 -13.00 14.80
C GLY A 82 -12.33 -13.78 14.31
#